data_AF-A0A7X9KS96-F1
#
_entry.id   AF-A0A7X9KS96-F1
#
_cell.length_a   1.000
_cell.length_b   1.000
_cell.length_c   1.000
_cell.angle_alpha   90.00
_cell.angle_beta   90.00
_cell.angle_gamma   90.00
#
_symmetry.space_group_name_H-M   'P 1'
#
loop_
_entity.id
_entity.type
_entity.pdbx_description
1 polymer ?
#
loop_
_entity_poly.entity_id
_entity_poly.type
_entity_poly.pdbx_seq_one_letter_code
_entity_poly.pdbx_strand_id
1 'polypeptide(L)'
;MNEIKKRNERKEFVNKFATQNGYPVWNKVLMGTSQKQYAHASLAGNSLDGVTDTTILIPFVMEGEFSVKGFICATLNDSVSLSYSLAKDYKAYEEKLDNSKTASSAFAMLSMALNKIVFNEEYYKITNPKILSTDTAHIATQKIKLNEINFSITDSANMRYLILCSSFTQTQAVCGTPGAAVCSDEDGCDAGSCPTNSCHLVTTTTNICTGIDYPDILGSTGGGSTGEGSGSNGGGPIPYVYPCETTQNNPTPFTATNNIEDPGDCPVPGPGDGWIPLEDDDYIYFLETLSPAQSEFWNNVANSQYVQIFSNYLYENSFSTAAKDFIYWATNFLINNPGTTIEQFQNWFMGESEGNDGGALFNFDDYSSISVLTYANLPGRNEFYTAFPKVGTGGMPSSQVYQLVGGHPWQAHQAGNSNYQNACAIRVSCALNYSNHPLPVYSNNAGQQKTEKGDDNKNYMLDATSLLSYMLKAYPNNPPLHLVNQTPDQFLNAIKGKWGIYIMIPKSRTDFGASGHADFFSSSGCLSGCYFEYAKEIYFWELF
;
A
#
# COMPACT_ATOMS: atom_id res chain seq x y z
N MET A 1 8.41 -18.65 -27.39
CA MET A 1 7.29 -18.48 -26.43
C MET A 1 6.61 -19.79 -26.03
N ASN A 2 6.35 -20.73 -26.95
CA ASN A 2 5.68 -22.01 -26.63
C ASN A 2 6.49 -22.92 -25.67
N GLU A 3 7.81 -22.97 -25.79
CA GLU A 3 8.67 -23.76 -24.88
C GLU A 3 8.70 -23.19 -23.45
N ILE A 4 8.68 -21.86 -23.32
CA ILE A 4 8.60 -21.16 -22.03
C ILE A 4 7.23 -21.40 -21.36
N LYS A 5 6.12 -21.32 -22.12
CA LYS A 5 4.78 -21.65 -21.64
C LYS A 5 4.67 -23.12 -21.21
N LYS A 6 5.28 -24.04 -21.96
CA LYS A 6 5.31 -25.48 -21.67
C LYS A 6 6.07 -25.82 -20.39
N ARG A 7 7.12 -25.05 -20.06
CA ARG A 7 7.84 -25.18 -18.78
C ARG A 7 7.02 -24.62 -17.59
N ASN A 8 6.18 -23.61 -17.81
CA ASN A 8 5.24 -23.08 -16.82
C ASN A 8 4.12 -24.08 -16.46
N GLU A 9 3.62 -24.84 -17.44
CA GLU A 9 2.58 -25.86 -17.25
C GLU A 9 3.04 -27.06 -16.38
N ARG A 10 4.36 -27.25 -16.21
CA ARG A 10 4.94 -28.34 -15.39
C ARG A 10 5.10 -28.02 -13.90
N LYS A 11 4.66 -26.83 -13.43
CA LYS A 11 4.37 -26.36 -12.04
C LYS A 11 5.39 -26.57 -10.90
N GLU A 12 6.42 -27.41 -11.01
CA GLU A 12 7.34 -27.68 -9.88
C GLU A 12 8.40 -26.60 -9.65
N PHE A 13 8.82 -25.90 -10.71
CA PHE A 13 9.91 -24.92 -10.67
C PHE A 13 9.43 -23.49 -10.34
N VAL A 14 8.34 -23.04 -10.97
CA VAL A 14 7.81 -21.66 -10.82
C VAL A 14 7.28 -21.41 -9.42
N ASN A 15 6.64 -22.39 -8.77
CA ASN A 15 6.11 -22.19 -7.42
C ASN A 15 7.20 -21.92 -6.39
N LYS A 16 8.33 -22.65 -6.42
CA LYS A 16 9.44 -22.43 -5.47
C LYS A 16 10.13 -21.09 -5.70
N PHE A 17 10.39 -20.74 -6.96
CA PHE A 17 10.92 -19.42 -7.32
C PHE A 17 9.96 -18.30 -6.90
N ALA A 18 8.67 -18.46 -7.16
CA ALA A 18 7.65 -17.46 -6.89
C ALA A 18 7.42 -17.23 -5.40
N THR A 19 7.48 -18.28 -4.57
CA THR A 19 7.40 -18.13 -3.11
C THR A 19 8.57 -17.35 -2.50
N GLN A 20 9.72 -17.28 -3.18
CA GLN A 20 10.92 -16.62 -2.67
C GLN A 20 11.20 -15.27 -3.30
N ASN A 21 10.93 -15.11 -4.60
CA ASN A 21 11.35 -13.95 -5.39
C ASN A 21 10.17 -13.22 -6.06
N GLY A 22 9.01 -13.86 -6.22
CA GLY A 22 7.82 -13.29 -6.86
C GLY A 22 7.36 -14.03 -8.12
N TYR A 23 6.11 -13.80 -8.50
CA TYR A 23 5.42 -14.42 -9.62
C TYR A 23 5.78 -13.73 -10.96
N PRO A 24 6.28 -14.46 -11.97
CA PRO A 24 6.58 -13.88 -13.28
C PRO A 24 5.32 -13.45 -14.05
N VAL A 25 5.39 -12.28 -14.69
CA VAL A 25 4.30 -11.66 -15.47
C VAL A 25 4.54 -11.88 -16.96
N TRP A 26 4.29 -13.11 -17.42
CA TRP A 26 4.64 -13.59 -18.76
C TRP A 26 4.02 -12.85 -19.95
N ASN A 27 2.93 -12.13 -19.74
CA ASN A 27 2.22 -11.36 -20.77
C ASN A 27 2.63 -9.90 -20.86
N LYS A 28 3.53 -9.43 -19.98
CA LYS A 28 4.00 -8.05 -19.91
C LYS A 28 5.53 -8.04 -19.88
N VAL A 29 6.15 -8.19 -21.06
CA VAL A 29 7.59 -8.40 -21.23
C VAL A 29 8.22 -7.29 -22.07
N LEU A 30 9.51 -7.03 -21.85
CA LEU A 30 10.34 -6.32 -22.83
C LEU A 30 11.00 -7.33 -23.75
N MET A 31 10.94 -7.12 -25.06
CA MET A 31 11.56 -8.03 -26.02
C MET A 31 12.24 -7.27 -27.16
N GLY A 32 13.36 -7.80 -27.61
CA GLY A 32 14.13 -7.24 -28.72
C GLY A 32 14.89 -8.34 -29.45
N THR A 33 15.23 -8.06 -30.71
CA THR A 33 15.95 -8.99 -31.59
C THR A 33 17.24 -8.36 -32.08
N SER A 34 18.32 -9.14 -32.14
CA SER A 34 19.56 -8.76 -32.83
C SER A 34 19.85 -9.75 -33.96
N GLN A 35 20.47 -9.27 -35.04
CA GLN A 35 20.99 -10.13 -36.10
C GLN A 35 22.48 -10.37 -35.88
N LYS A 36 22.91 -11.62 -35.74
CA LYS A 36 24.34 -11.94 -35.78
C LYS A 36 24.79 -12.02 -37.23
N GLN A 37 25.69 -11.13 -37.63
CA GLN A 37 26.39 -11.24 -38.91
C GLN A 37 27.57 -12.19 -38.75
N TYR A 38 27.47 -13.41 -39.28
CA TYR A 38 28.62 -14.31 -39.42
C TYR A 38 29.32 -14.01 -40.75
N ALA A 39 30.51 -13.40 -40.69
CA ALA A 39 31.39 -13.32 -41.85
C ALA A 39 32.01 -14.70 -42.11
N HIS A 40 31.35 -15.55 -42.91
CA HIS A 40 32.03 -16.71 -43.48
C HIS A 40 32.95 -16.24 -44.60
N ALA A 41 34.26 -16.18 -44.34
CA ALA A 41 35.25 -16.03 -45.39
C ALA A 41 35.32 -17.30 -46.24
N SER A 42 34.40 -17.42 -47.20
CA SER A 42 34.44 -18.39 -48.29
C SER A 42 34.79 -17.65 -49.58
N LEU A 43 35.83 -18.11 -50.28
CA LEU A 43 36.36 -17.53 -51.52
C LEU A 43 35.41 -17.63 -52.74
N ALA A 44 34.15 -18.03 -52.55
CA ALA A 44 33.15 -18.06 -53.61
C ALA A 44 31.74 -17.79 -53.04
N GLY A 45 31.19 -16.61 -53.34
CA GLY A 45 29.76 -16.29 -53.24
C GLY A 45 29.25 -15.96 -51.83
N ASN A 46 28.88 -14.70 -51.62
CA ASN A 46 28.25 -14.24 -50.38
C ASN A 46 26.83 -14.80 -50.25
N SER A 47 26.62 -15.76 -49.34
CA SER A 47 25.32 -16.01 -48.71
C SER A 47 25.46 -15.66 -47.23
N LEU A 48 24.79 -14.59 -46.80
CA LEU A 48 24.68 -14.18 -45.40
C LEU A 48 23.43 -14.85 -44.82
N ASP A 49 23.58 -16.01 -44.19
CA ASP A 49 22.52 -16.57 -43.36
C ASP A 49 22.61 -15.92 -41.97
N GLY A 50 21.77 -14.90 -41.72
CA GLY A 50 21.71 -14.23 -40.43
C GLY A 50 20.92 -15.05 -39.40
N VAL A 51 21.53 -15.37 -38.26
CA VAL A 51 20.81 -15.93 -37.11
C VAL A 51 20.25 -14.76 -36.29
N THR A 52 18.94 -14.80 -36.00
CA THR A 52 18.27 -13.78 -35.18
C THR A 52 18.24 -14.24 -33.73
N ASP A 53 18.98 -13.57 -32.85
CA ASP A 53 18.92 -13.79 -31.40
C ASP A 53 17.79 -12.93 -30.82
N THR A 54 16.92 -13.51 -29.98
CA THR A 54 15.85 -12.79 -29.29
C THR A 54 16.12 -12.74 -27.80
N THR A 55 16.05 -11.56 -27.19
CA THR A 55 16.10 -11.40 -25.73
C THR A 55 14.74 -10.99 -25.21
N ILE A 56 14.30 -11.61 -24.13
CA ILE A 56 13.04 -11.33 -23.45
C ILE A 56 13.33 -11.10 -21.96
N LEU A 57 12.92 -9.95 -21.44
CA LEU A 57 12.95 -9.64 -20.01
C LEU A 57 11.55 -9.81 -19.44
N ILE A 58 11.43 -10.69 -18.46
CA ILE A 58 10.17 -11.15 -17.90
C ILE A 58 10.11 -10.71 -16.45
N PRO A 59 9.38 -9.63 -16.12
CA PRO A 59 9.33 -9.11 -14.78
C PRO A 59 8.62 -10.07 -13.83
N PHE A 60 8.96 -10.03 -12.54
CA PHE A 60 8.24 -10.75 -11.49
C PHE A 60 7.86 -9.84 -10.33
N VAL A 61 6.73 -10.16 -9.68
CA VAL A 61 6.08 -9.33 -8.66
C VAL A 61 5.67 -10.18 -7.46
N MET A 62 5.69 -9.59 -6.26
CA MET A 62 5.17 -10.23 -5.05
C MET A 62 3.66 -10.04 -4.96
N GLU A 63 2.96 -10.98 -4.34
CA GLU A 63 1.52 -10.85 -4.09
C GLU A 63 1.25 -9.66 -3.16
N GLY A 64 0.31 -8.80 -3.56
CA GLY A 64 -0.02 -7.58 -2.83
C GLY A 64 0.96 -6.41 -3.02
N GLU A 65 1.95 -6.53 -3.90
CA GLU A 65 2.92 -5.45 -4.17
C GLU A 65 2.73 -4.83 -5.56
N PHE A 66 2.82 -3.50 -5.63
CA PHE A 66 2.70 -2.70 -6.86
C PHE A 66 4.05 -2.32 -7.47
N SER A 67 5.09 -3.10 -7.17
CA SER A 67 6.44 -2.91 -7.70
C SER A 67 7.07 -4.21 -8.20
N VAL A 68 7.75 -4.13 -9.34
CA VAL A 68 8.55 -5.22 -9.89
C VAL A 68 9.76 -5.48 -8.98
N LYS A 69 9.97 -6.75 -8.59
CA LYS A 69 11.08 -7.16 -7.70
C LYS A 69 12.32 -7.63 -8.44
N GLY A 70 12.25 -7.66 -9.76
CA GLY A 70 13.31 -8.08 -10.65
C GLY A 70 12.74 -8.68 -11.91
N PHE A 71 13.59 -9.35 -12.68
CA PHE A 71 13.19 -9.97 -13.93
C PHE A 71 14.00 -11.23 -14.23
N ILE A 72 13.36 -12.13 -14.98
CA ILE A 72 14.01 -13.25 -15.64
C ILE A 72 14.46 -12.77 -17.02
N CYS A 73 15.73 -12.94 -17.35
CA CYS A 73 16.24 -12.77 -18.70
C CYS A 73 16.18 -14.11 -19.43
N ALA A 74 15.52 -14.14 -20.59
CA ALA A 74 15.50 -15.29 -21.48
C ALA A 74 16.11 -14.93 -22.83
N THR A 75 17.17 -15.64 -23.24
CA THR A 75 17.74 -15.51 -24.58
C THR A 75 17.32 -16.72 -25.41
N LEU A 76 16.79 -16.45 -26.60
CA LEU A 76 16.37 -17.43 -27.58
C LEU A 76 17.29 -17.34 -28.79
N ASN A 77 18.04 -18.41 -29.02
CA ASN A 77 18.76 -18.70 -30.26
C ASN A 77 18.40 -20.13 -30.69
N ASP A 78 19.36 -20.92 -31.19
CA ASP A 78 19.20 -22.37 -31.39
C ASP A 78 18.83 -23.14 -30.09
N SER A 79 18.95 -22.48 -28.92
CA SER A 79 18.61 -22.96 -27.58
C SER A 79 17.98 -21.85 -26.71
N VAL A 80 17.47 -22.22 -25.52
CA VAL A 80 16.90 -21.29 -24.53
C VAL A 80 17.83 -21.21 -23.31
N SER A 81 18.37 -20.02 -23.03
CA SER A 81 19.06 -19.73 -21.76
C SER A 81 18.21 -18.83 -20.88
N LEU A 82 18.26 -19.06 -19.56
CA LEU A 82 17.52 -18.31 -18.55
C LEU A 82 18.46 -17.83 -17.44
N SER A 83 18.26 -16.62 -16.94
CA SER A 83 18.87 -16.09 -15.72
C SER A 83 17.89 -15.15 -15.01
N TYR A 84 18.15 -14.75 -13.76
CA TYR A 84 17.34 -13.73 -13.08
C TYR A 84 18.17 -12.75 -12.26
N SER A 85 17.66 -11.52 -12.13
CA SER A 85 18.24 -10.45 -11.31
C SER A 85 17.18 -9.84 -10.40
N LEU A 86 17.58 -9.31 -9.23
CA LEU A 86 16.67 -8.67 -8.28
C LEU A 86 16.87 -7.15 -8.30
N ALA A 87 15.78 -6.39 -8.19
CA ALA A 87 15.77 -4.93 -8.23
C ALA A 87 16.63 -4.32 -7.08
N LYS A 88 16.60 -4.95 -5.90
CA LYS A 88 17.38 -4.56 -4.72
C LYS A 88 18.90 -4.59 -4.93
N ASP A 89 19.40 -5.29 -5.94
CA ASP A 89 20.83 -5.44 -6.20
C ASP A 89 21.42 -4.27 -7.01
N TYR A 90 20.62 -3.25 -7.37
CA TYR A 90 21.07 -2.16 -8.24
C TYR A 90 22.35 -1.46 -7.74
N LYS A 91 22.57 -1.35 -6.42
CA LYS A 91 23.79 -0.77 -5.84
C LYS A 91 25.05 -1.58 -6.14
N ALA A 92 24.93 -2.90 -6.27
CA ALA A 92 26.06 -3.76 -6.59
C ALA A 92 26.62 -3.49 -8.01
N TYR A 93 25.85 -2.82 -8.88
CA TYR A 93 26.32 -2.36 -10.19
C TYR A 93 27.12 -1.05 -10.12
N GLU A 94 27.03 -0.26 -9.04
CA GLU A 94 27.77 1.00 -8.86
C GLU A 94 29.28 0.77 -8.62
N GLU A 95 29.65 -0.38 -8.05
CA GLU A 95 30.99 -0.58 -7.46
C GLU A 95 31.97 -1.46 -8.27
N LYS A 96 31.54 -2.24 -9.28
CA LYS A 96 32.45 -3.19 -9.98
C LYS A 96 32.41 -3.28 -11.51
N LEU A 97 31.52 -2.60 -12.23
CA LEU A 97 31.45 -2.72 -13.69
C LEU A 97 32.25 -1.64 -14.45
N ASP A 98 32.31 -0.41 -13.92
CA ASP A 98 33.15 0.69 -14.46
C ASP A 98 33.56 1.75 -13.40
N ASN A 99 33.30 1.52 -12.11
CA ASN A 99 33.39 2.51 -11.02
C ASN A 99 32.57 3.79 -11.26
N SER A 100 31.49 3.71 -12.03
CA SER A 100 30.62 4.84 -12.35
C SER A 100 29.16 4.56 -11.99
N LYS A 101 28.49 5.62 -11.55
CA LYS A 101 27.05 5.68 -11.29
C LYS A 101 26.19 5.20 -12.48
N THR A 102 26.74 5.16 -13.69
CA THR A 102 26.01 4.90 -14.93
C THR A 102 25.34 3.53 -14.92
N ALA A 103 26.03 2.49 -14.41
CA ALA A 103 25.51 1.13 -14.41
C ALA A 103 24.37 0.90 -13.39
N SER A 104 24.47 1.46 -12.17
CA SER A 104 23.41 1.37 -11.17
C SER A 104 22.17 2.18 -11.56
N SER A 105 22.39 3.34 -12.16
CA SER A 105 21.31 4.19 -12.70
C SER A 105 20.60 3.51 -13.87
N ALA A 106 21.37 2.89 -14.77
CA ALA A 106 20.85 2.10 -15.88
C ALA A 106 19.95 0.96 -15.41
N PHE A 107 20.40 0.19 -14.42
CA PHE A 107 19.65 -0.94 -13.88
C PHE A 107 18.36 -0.51 -13.15
N ALA A 108 18.42 0.58 -12.38
CA ALA A 108 17.25 1.15 -11.73
C ALA A 108 16.21 1.66 -12.77
N MET A 109 16.66 2.32 -13.83
CA MET A 109 15.79 2.80 -14.91
C MET A 109 15.16 1.65 -15.72
N LEU A 110 15.89 0.58 -15.98
CA LEU A 110 15.32 -0.65 -16.57
C LEU A 110 14.23 -1.24 -15.68
N SER A 111 14.47 -1.28 -14.36
CA SER A 111 13.49 -1.78 -13.39
C SER A 111 12.22 -0.92 -13.35
N MET A 112 12.34 0.41 -13.41
CA MET A 112 11.21 1.33 -13.56
C MET A 112 10.46 1.12 -14.89
N ALA A 113 11.18 0.91 -16.00
CA ALA A 113 10.55 0.65 -17.31
C ALA A 113 9.74 -0.66 -17.32
N LEU A 114 10.26 -1.71 -16.68
CA LEU A 114 9.53 -2.96 -16.46
C LEU A 114 8.32 -2.73 -15.54
N ASN A 115 8.45 -1.88 -14.51
CA ASN A 115 7.35 -1.51 -13.64
C ASN A 115 6.22 -0.81 -14.41
N LYS A 116 6.55 0.15 -15.28
CA LYS A 116 5.61 0.80 -16.20
C LYS A 116 4.88 -0.22 -17.06
N ILE A 117 5.58 -1.20 -17.60
CA ILE A 117 4.97 -2.24 -18.45
C ILE A 117 4.01 -3.12 -17.64
N VAL A 118 4.36 -3.49 -16.41
CA VAL A 118 3.54 -4.36 -15.56
C VAL A 118 2.32 -3.65 -14.99
N PHE A 119 2.50 -2.44 -14.45
CA PHE A 119 1.49 -1.74 -13.66
C PHE A 119 0.91 -0.49 -14.35
N ASN A 120 1.43 -0.12 -15.53
CA ASN A 120 1.09 1.14 -16.20
C ASN A 120 1.46 2.40 -15.38
N GLU A 121 2.44 2.28 -14.47
CA GLU A 121 2.97 3.38 -13.67
C GLU A 121 3.96 4.22 -14.48
N GLU A 122 3.80 5.55 -14.48
CA GLU A 122 4.68 6.44 -15.23
C GLU A 122 5.58 7.29 -14.34
N TYR A 123 5.25 7.45 -13.06
CA TYR A 123 5.91 8.36 -12.15
C TYR A 123 6.63 7.59 -11.05
N TYR A 124 7.82 8.08 -10.68
CA TYR A 124 8.66 7.44 -9.67
C TYR A 124 9.33 8.47 -8.78
N LYS A 125 9.34 8.21 -7.47
CA LYS A 125 10.12 8.97 -6.48
C LYS A 125 11.46 8.28 -6.35
N ILE A 126 12.54 9.04 -6.49
CA ILE A 126 13.88 8.52 -6.27
C ILE A 126 14.19 8.58 -4.77
N THR A 127 14.41 7.42 -4.16
CA THR A 127 14.76 7.30 -2.74
C THR A 127 16.26 7.26 -2.51
N ASN A 128 17.03 6.89 -3.54
CA ASN A 128 18.48 7.07 -3.58
C ASN A 128 18.86 8.19 -4.57
N PRO A 129 19.11 9.43 -4.09
CA PRO A 129 19.34 10.59 -4.95
C PRO A 129 20.57 10.45 -5.85
N LYS A 130 21.48 9.52 -5.55
CA LYS A 130 22.64 9.19 -6.39
C LYS A 130 22.22 8.62 -7.74
N ILE A 131 21.03 8.05 -7.90
CA ILE A 131 20.57 7.48 -9.19
C ILE A 131 20.47 8.57 -10.27
N LEU A 132 19.99 9.77 -9.95
CA LEU A 132 19.77 10.82 -10.97
C LEU A 132 20.59 12.09 -10.75
N SER A 133 21.19 12.31 -9.57
CA SER A 133 22.07 13.48 -9.32
C SER A 133 23.48 13.10 -8.88
N THR A 134 24.48 13.92 -9.22
CA THR A 134 25.84 13.87 -8.67
C THR A 134 25.96 14.66 -7.37
N ASP A 135 25.23 15.77 -7.27
CA ASP A 135 25.03 16.49 -6.02
C ASP A 135 23.86 15.83 -5.27
N THR A 136 24.16 15.12 -4.19
CA THR A 136 23.14 14.51 -3.32
C THR A 136 22.93 15.25 -2.00
N ALA A 137 23.83 16.16 -1.64
CA ALA A 137 23.79 16.86 -0.36
C ALA A 137 22.70 17.93 -0.32
N HIS A 138 22.39 18.53 -1.48
CA HIS A 138 21.46 19.67 -1.59
C HIS A 138 20.08 19.30 -2.13
N ILE A 139 19.81 18.00 -2.28
CA ILE A 139 18.59 17.50 -2.92
C ILE A 139 17.50 17.26 -1.89
N ALA A 140 16.43 18.06 -1.99
CA ALA A 140 15.24 17.86 -1.17
C ALA A 140 14.35 16.74 -1.73
N THR A 141 14.12 16.74 -3.05
CA THR A 141 13.35 15.67 -3.72
C THR A 141 13.82 15.42 -5.16
N GLN A 142 13.66 14.19 -5.63
CA GLN A 142 13.86 13.79 -7.03
C GLN A 142 12.69 12.92 -7.50
N LYS A 143 12.20 13.22 -8.69
CA LYS A 143 11.10 12.50 -9.36
C LYS A 143 11.46 12.27 -10.82
N ILE A 144 10.97 11.17 -11.38
CA ILE A 144 11.09 10.89 -12.81
C ILE A 144 9.74 10.42 -13.36
N LYS A 145 9.34 10.99 -14.50
CA LYS A 145 8.24 10.49 -15.34
C LYS A 145 8.84 9.76 -16.54
N LEU A 146 8.51 8.49 -16.73
CA LEU A 146 8.85 7.76 -17.96
C LEU A 146 7.81 8.08 -19.04
N ASN A 147 8.21 8.77 -20.10
CA ASN A 147 7.31 9.17 -21.18
C ASN A 147 7.19 8.04 -22.21
N GLU A 148 8.30 7.71 -22.86
CA GLU A 148 8.37 6.69 -23.91
C GLU A 148 9.44 5.66 -23.60
N ILE A 149 9.13 4.39 -23.90
CA ILE A 149 10.04 3.26 -23.73
C ILE A 149 10.23 2.63 -25.10
N ASN A 150 11.45 2.70 -25.64
CA ASN A 150 11.84 2.02 -26.87
C ASN A 150 12.99 1.05 -26.57
N PHE A 151 12.73 -0.24 -26.70
CA PHE A 151 13.74 -1.26 -26.48
C PHE A 151 14.29 -1.77 -27.81
N SER A 152 15.60 -1.66 -28.01
CA SER A 152 16.28 -2.05 -29.25
C SER A 152 17.58 -2.79 -28.97
N ILE A 153 17.91 -3.81 -29.76
CA ILE A 153 19.17 -4.54 -29.63
C ILE A 153 19.93 -4.39 -30.95
N THR A 154 21.11 -3.77 -30.93
CA THR A 154 21.91 -3.49 -32.13
C THR A 154 23.13 -4.43 -32.24
N ASP A 155 23.53 -4.75 -33.47
CA ASP A 155 24.41 -5.88 -33.78
C ASP A 155 25.91 -5.59 -33.80
N SER A 156 26.33 -4.33 -33.98
CA SER A 156 27.71 -4.04 -34.39
C SER A 156 28.79 -4.31 -33.34
N ALA A 157 28.42 -4.64 -32.09
CA ALA A 157 29.37 -4.99 -31.02
C ALA A 157 28.77 -5.82 -29.86
N ASN A 158 27.64 -6.50 -30.05
CA ASN A 158 26.83 -7.11 -28.97
C ASN A 158 26.31 -6.13 -27.89
N MET A 159 26.34 -4.82 -28.15
CA MET A 159 25.87 -3.81 -27.19
C MET A 159 24.33 -3.70 -27.23
N ARG A 160 23.69 -3.73 -26.05
CA ARG A 160 22.24 -3.76 -25.88
C ARG A 160 21.78 -2.44 -25.25
N TYR A 161 20.91 -1.70 -25.96
CA TYR A 161 20.48 -0.37 -25.54
C TYR A 161 18.99 -0.32 -25.21
N LEU A 162 18.65 0.18 -24.04
CA LEU A 162 17.29 0.61 -23.75
C LEU A 162 17.20 2.12 -23.99
N ILE A 163 16.44 2.57 -24.98
CA ILE A 163 16.21 4.00 -25.19
C ILE A 163 15.01 4.41 -24.34
N LEU A 164 15.27 5.24 -23.32
CA LEU A 164 14.24 5.79 -22.45
C LEU A 164 14.15 7.30 -22.65
N CYS A 165 12.95 7.77 -22.96
CA CYS A 165 12.61 9.19 -22.90
C CYS A 165 11.86 9.47 -21.60
N SER A 166 12.39 10.39 -20.81
CA SER A 166 11.83 10.73 -19.49
C SER A 166 11.85 12.23 -19.23
N SER A 167 10.94 12.64 -18.35
CA SER A 167 10.94 13.96 -17.73
C SER A 167 11.47 13.81 -16.32
N PHE A 168 12.62 14.38 -16.02
CA PHE A 168 13.22 14.37 -14.69
C PHE A 168 12.94 15.69 -13.99
N THR A 169 12.38 15.63 -12.79
CA THR A 169 12.12 16.80 -11.95
C THR A 169 12.91 16.68 -10.66
N GLN A 170 13.69 17.71 -10.36
CA GLN A 170 14.52 17.79 -9.16
C GLN A 170 14.20 19.07 -8.41
N THR A 171 14.04 18.97 -7.09
CA THR A 171 13.94 20.12 -6.20
C THR A 171 15.16 20.14 -5.30
N GLN A 172 15.91 21.23 -5.38
CA GLN A 172 17.14 21.47 -4.64
C GLN A 172 17.04 22.72 -3.77
N ALA A 173 17.76 22.73 -2.66
CA ALA A 173 17.91 23.89 -1.80
C ALA A 173 19.07 24.76 -2.33
N VAL A 174 18.82 26.06 -2.54
CA VAL A 174 19.84 27.03 -3.00
C VAL A 174 19.80 28.31 -2.15
N CYS A 175 20.94 28.97 -1.98
CA CYS A 175 20.99 30.30 -1.35
C CYS A 175 20.67 31.40 -2.38
N GLY A 176 19.97 32.46 -1.99
CA GLY A 176 19.70 33.61 -2.88
C GLY A 176 18.37 34.33 -2.62
N THR A 177 17.76 34.87 -3.68
CA THR A 177 16.41 35.49 -3.65
C THR A 177 15.48 34.84 -4.67
N PRO A 178 14.13 34.93 -4.50
CA PRO A 178 13.18 34.40 -5.47
C PRO A 178 13.32 35.11 -6.83
N GLY A 179 14.10 34.53 -7.75
CA GLY A 179 14.32 35.06 -9.11
C GLY A 179 15.78 35.22 -9.54
N ALA A 180 16.75 35.05 -8.63
CA ALA A 180 18.17 35.02 -8.97
C ALA A 180 18.89 34.01 -8.06
N ALA A 181 19.01 32.77 -8.54
CA ALA A 181 19.92 31.79 -7.95
C ALA A 181 21.35 32.23 -8.31
N VAL A 182 22.10 32.72 -7.33
CA VAL A 182 23.49 33.14 -7.54
C VAL A 182 24.37 32.12 -6.82
N CYS A 183 24.76 31.08 -7.54
CA CYS A 183 25.84 30.18 -7.13
C CYS A 183 26.99 30.45 -8.10
N SER A 184 28.08 31.05 -7.64
CA SER A 184 29.23 31.39 -8.49
C SER A 184 30.53 30.73 -8.05
N ASP A 185 30.43 29.54 -7.45
CA ASP A 185 31.56 28.67 -7.13
C ASP A 185 31.23 27.20 -7.45
N GLU A 186 32.29 26.43 -7.74
CA GLU A 186 32.23 25.04 -8.24
C GLU A 186 31.65 24.04 -7.22
N ASP A 187 31.49 24.42 -5.95
CA ASP A 187 31.14 23.52 -4.85
C ASP A 187 29.66 23.57 -4.42
N GLY A 188 28.85 24.49 -4.97
CA GLY A 188 27.47 24.67 -4.53
C GLY A 188 27.36 25.18 -3.09
N CYS A 189 26.16 25.65 -2.71
CA CYS A 189 25.98 26.30 -1.42
C CYS A 189 25.62 25.30 -0.31
N ASP A 190 26.55 25.05 0.62
CA ASP A 190 26.30 24.30 1.84
C ASP A 190 25.07 24.84 2.60
N ALA A 191 24.11 23.96 2.90
CA ALA A 191 22.85 24.27 3.59
C ALA A 191 23.02 24.86 5.02
N GLY A 192 24.25 25.08 5.49
CA GLY A 192 24.58 25.70 6.78
C GLY A 192 25.22 27.09 6.71
N SER A 193 25.60 27.59 5.52
CA SER A 193 26.45 28.79 5.37
C SER A 193 25.96 29.74 4.28
N CYS A 194 24.65 29.96 4.13
CA CYS A 194 24.14 30.93 3.16
C CYS A 194 24.60 32.37 3.52
N PRO A 195 25.27 33.10 2.61
CA PRO A 195 25.72 34.47 2.86
C PRO A 195 24.60 35.45 3.21
N THR A 196 23.37 35.15 2.76
CA THR A 196 22.16 35.95 2.97
C THR A 196 21.24 35.40 4.07
N ASN A 197 21.64 34.33 4.79
CA ASN A 197 20.80 33.59 5.75
C ASN A 197 19.43 33.12 5.19
N SER A 198 19.28 33.03 3.88
CA SER A 198 18.03 32.68 3.20
C SER A 198 18.26 31.56 2.20
N CYS A 199 17.57 30.44 2.42
CA CYS A 199 17.58 29.25 1.58
C CYS A 199 16.21 29.09 0.90
N HIS A 200 16.21 28.81 -0.39
CA HIS A 200 15.01 28.66 -1.22
C HIS A 200 15.05 27.33 -1.98
N LEU A 201 13.87 26.74 -2.17
CA LEU A 201 13.74 25.55 -3.01
C LEU A 201 13.58 25.98 -4.46
N VAL A 202 14.41 25.43 -5.34
CA VAL A 202 14.31 25.57 -6.79
C VAL A 202 13.98 24.22 -7.39
N THR A 203 12.97 24.21 -8.26
CA THR A 203 12.56 23.03 -9.01
C THR A 203 12.96 23.18 -10.46
N THR A 204 13.73 22.22 -10.97
CA THR A 204 14.13 22.13 -12.37
C THR A 204 13.48 20.90 -12.98
N THR A 205 12.95 21.03 -14.20
CA THR A 205 12.46 19.89 -14.98
C THR A 205 13.23 19.82 -16.30
N THR A 206 13.80 18.65 -16.58
CA THR A 206 14.58 18.38 -17.77
C THR A 206 13.99 17.18 -18.51
N ASN A 207 13.81 17.31 -19.82
CA ASN A 207 13.39 16.21 -20.68
C ASN A 207 14.61 15.64 -21.40
N ILE A 208 14.81 14.34 -21.30
CA ILE A 208 15.96 13.66 -21.90
C ILE A 208 15.53 12.34 -22.54
N CYS A 209 16.12 12.01 -23.68
CA CYS A 209 16.08 10.67 -24.26
C CYS A 209 17.49 10.12 -24.24
N THR A 210 17.72 9.05 -23.48
CA THR A 210 19.05 8.46 -23.31
C THR A 210 19.03 7.01 -23.74
N GLY A 211 20.01 6.61 -24.55
CA GLY A 211 20.34 5.21 -24.75
C GLY A 211 21.08 4.70 -23.52
N ILE A 212 20.43 3.81 -22.79
CA ILE A 212 20.97 3.21 -21.58
C ILE A 212 21.62 1.89 -21.97
N ASP A 213 22.94 1.87 -21.87
CA ASP A 213 23.71 0.63 -21.84
C ASP A 213 23.39 -0.10 -20.54
N TYR A 214 22.87 -1.32 -20.66
CA TYR A 214 22.77 -2.21 -19.51
C TYR A 214 23.82 -3.31 -19.66
N PRO A 215 24.54 -3.65 -18.57
CA PRO A 215 25.58 -4.68 -18.60
C PRO A 215 25.03 -6.02 -19.07
N ASP A 216 25.92 -6.89 -19.56
CA ASP A 216 25.55 -8.26 -19.91
C ASP A 216 25.12 -9.02 -18.64
N ILE A 217 23.81 -9.04 -18.38
CA ILE A 217 23.14 -9.72 -17.24
C ILE A 217 23.24 -11.26 -17.40
N LEU A 218 24.06 -11.78 -18.31
CA LEU A 218 24.25 -13.21 -18.53
C LEU A 218 25.62 -13.73 -18.11
N GLY A 219 26.58 -12.88 -17.73
CA GLY A 219 27.97 -13.31 -17.62
C GLY A 219 28.55 -13.64 -18.99
N SER A 220 29.80 -13.25 -19.22
CA SER A 220 30.50 -13.35 -20.50
C SER A 220 30.29 -14.68 -21.23
N THR A 221 29.54 -14.68 -22.34
CA THR A 221 29.76 -15.69 -23.39
C THR A 221 30.82 -15.15 -24.36
N GLY A 222 32.07 -15.13 -23.90
CA GLY A 222 33.23 -14.77 -24.70
C GLY A 222 34.06 -15.99 -25.11
N GLY A 223 33.91 -16.43 -26.37
CA GLY A 223 34.99 -16.88 -27.24
C GLY A 223 35.84 -18.10 -26.83
N GLY A 224 35.63 -19.21 -27.57
CA GLY A 224 36.72 -20.09 -28.00
C GLY A 224 37.20 -21.16 -27.03
N SER A 225 36.53 -22.31 -27.00
CA SER A 225 37.24 -23.58 -26.92
C SER A 225 36.36 -24.70 -27.47
N THR A 226 36.92 -25.47 -28.39
CA THR A 226 36.38 -26.74 -28.86
C THR A 226 36.22 -27.70 -27.69
N GLY A 227 35.00 -27.83 -27.18
CA GLY A 227 34.64 -28.75 -26.12
C GLY A 227 33.16 -29.05 -26.20
N GLU A 228 32.83 -30.31 -26.44
CA GLU A 228 31.50 -30.83 -26.71
C GLU A 228 30.45 -30.28 -25.73
N GLY A 229 29.45 -29.60 -26.28
CA GLY A 229 28.37 -28.99 -25.53
C GLY A 229 27.51 -30.05 -24.86
N SER A 230 27.62 -30.14 -23.53
CA SER A 230 26.54 -30.68 -22.69
C SER A 230 25.44 -29.62 -22.59
N GLY A 231 24.51 -29.67 -23.54
CA GLY A 231 23.23 -28.99 -23.40
C GLY A 231 22.61 -29.43 -22.07
N SER A 232 22.29 -28.46 -21.19
CA SER A 232 21.59 -28.74 -19.95
C SER A 232 20.14 -29.12 -20.25
N ASN A 233 19.96 -30.38 -20.62
CA ASN A 233 18.72 -31.12 -20.45
C ASN A 233 18.67 -31.61 -18.99
N GLY A 234 18.38 -30.71 -18.04
CA GLY A 234 18.30 -31.08 -16.63
C GLY A 234 17.59 -30.02 -15.78
N GLY A 235 16.57 -30.43 -15.02
CA GLY A 235 15.70 -29.56 -14.21
C GLY A 235 16.36 -28.90 -12.99
N GLY A 236 17.38 -28.08 -13.20
CA GLY A 236 17.99 -27.21 -12.18
C GLY A 236 17.28 -25.85 -12.03
N PRO A 237 17.59 -25.08 -10.96
CA PRO A 237 17.04 -23.75 -10.75
C PRO A 237 17.57 -22.72 -11.77
N ILE A 238 16.80 -21.67 -12.10
CA ILE A 238 17.31 -20.54 -12.91
C ILE A 238 18.46 -19.88 -12.14
N PRO A 239 19.63 -19.63 -12.77
CA PRO A 239 20.76 -19.00 -12.12
C PRO A 239 20.44 -17.54 -11.75
N TYR A 240 20.75 -17.21 -10.50
CA TYR A 240 20.76 -15.84 -9.98
C TYR A 240 21.98 -15.11 -10.50
N VAL A 241 21.78 -13.89 -10.99
CA VAL A 241 22.86 -13.03 -11.49
C VAL A 241 23.06 -11.91 -10.50
N TYR A 242 24.10 -12.08 -9.69
CA TYR A 242 24.66 -11.02 -8.86
C TYR A 242 25.92 -10.48 -9.53
N PRO A 243 26.03 -9.16 -9.80
CA PRO A 243 27.16 -8.57 -10.53
C PRO A 243 28.52 -8.67 -9.81
N CYS A 244 28.54 -9.31 -8.63
CA CYS A 244 29.64 -9.31 -7.66
C CYS A 244 30.18 -10.72 -7.33
N GLU A 245 29.68 -11.81 -7.93
CA GLU A 245 30.16 -13.17 -7.65
C GLU A 245 31.43 -13.56 -8.44
N THR A 246 32.38 -14.21 -7.74
CA THR A 246 33.73 -14.56 -8.23
C THR A 246 33.84 -15.96 -8.86
N THR A 247 32.75 -16.69 -9.08
CA THR A 247 32.82 -18.07 -9.58
C THR A 247 31.93 -18.33 -10.79
N GLN A 248 32.40 -17.91 -11.97
CA GLN A 248 32.42 -18.72 -13.18
C GLN A 248 33.20 -17.99 -14.28
N ASN A 249 34.46 -18.41 -14.51
CA ASN A 249 35.26 -18.20 -15.72
C ASN A 249 35.05 -16.87 -16.47
N ASN A 250 35.36 -15.74 -15.85
CA ASN A 250 35.60 -14.50 -16.60
C ASN A 250 37.09 -14.49 -17.01
N PRO A 251 37.46 -14.74 -18.28
CA PRO A 251 38.84 -14.60 -18.69
C PRO A 251 39.17 -13.12 -18.73
N THR A 252 40.02 -12.71 -17.78
CA THR A 252 40.73 -11.42 -17.68
C THR A 252 39.88 -10.16 -17.44
N PRO A 253 40.37 -9.23 -16.59
CA PRO A 253 39.70 -7.95 -16.38
C PRO A 253 39.73 -7.16 -17.68
N PHE A 254 38.60 -6.54 -18.02
CA PHE A 254 38.57 -5.48 -19.02
C PHE A 254 39.65 -4.47 -18.64
N THR A 255 40.64 -4.33 -19.50
CA THR A 255 41.72 -3.36 -19.37
C THR A 255 41.16 -1.98 -19.67
N ALA A 256 40.43 -1.41 -18.71
CA ALA A 256 40.40 0.05 -18.59
C ALA A 256 41.80 0.44 -18.11
N THR A 257 42.62 0.95 -19.02
CA THR A 257 43.85 1.65 -18.70
C THR A 257 43.51 2.84 -17.82
N ASN A 258 43.56 2.67 -16.49
CA ASN A 258 43.91 3.69 -15.50
C ASN A 258 44.04 3.02 -14.13
N ASN A 259 45.14 3.31 -13.44
CA ASN A 259 45.49 2.80 -12.12
C ASN A 259 44.46 3.22 -11.07
N ILE A 260 43.41 2.42 -10.86
CA ILE A 260 42.46 2.61 -9.76
C ILE A 260 42.65 1.43 -8.79
N GLU A 261 42.95 1.73 -7.52
CA GLU A 261 43.01 0.75 -6.43
C GLU A 261 41.72 -0.08 -6.38
N ASP A 262 41.86 -1.38 -6.08
CA ASP A 262 40.77 -2.31 -5.84
C ASP A 262 39.75 -1.70 -4.84
N PRO A 263 38.49 -1.44 -5.24
CA PRO A 263 37.54 -0.67 -4.42
C PRO A 263 37.00 -1.42 -3.19
N GLY A 264 37.43 -2.67 -2.94
CA GLY A 264 37.09 -3.45 -1.75
C GLY A 264 35.97 -4.47 -1.92
N ASP A 265 35.49 -4.99 -0.79
CA ASP A 265 34.45 -6.03 -0.68
C ASP A 265 33.09 -5.51 -1.17
N CYS A 266 32.36 -6.32 -1.93
CA CYS A 266 31.04 -5.97 -2.47
C CYS A 266 30.05 -5.60 -1.37
N PRO A 267 29.15 -4.62 -1.62
CA PRO A 267 28.16 -4.22 -0.64
C PRO A 267 27.18 -5.37 -0.44
N VAL A 268 26.77 -5.61 0.80
CA VAL A 268 25.66 -6.52 1.10
C VAL A 268 24.42 -5.99 0.37
N PRO A 269 23.59 -6.85 -0.27
CA PRO A 269 22.33 -6.41 -0.87
C PRO A 269 21.57 -5.47 0.08
N GLY A 270 21.40 -4.22 -0.34
CA GLY A 270 20.81 -3.18 0.49
C GLY A 270 19.29 -3.29 0.55
N PRO A 271 18.62 -2.61 1.51
CA PRO A 271 17.16 -2.52 1.50
C PRO A 271 16.67 -1.61 0.36
N GLY A 272 15.75 -2.13 -0.45
CA GLY A 272 14.97 -1.38 -1.44
C GLY A 272 15.67 -1.14 -2.79
N ASP A 273 14.89 -0.62 -3.75
CA ASP A 273 15.28 -0.56 -5.17
C ASP A 273 15.85 0.81 -5.58
N GLY A 274 15.98 1.73 -4.62
CA GLY A 274 16.45 3.11 -4.83
C GLY A 274 15.42 4.06 -5.45
N TRP A 275 14.24 3.53 -5.75
CA TRP A 275 13.06 4.27 -6.19
C TRP A 275 11.81 3.61 -5.61
N ILE A 276 10.70 4.34 -5.62
CA ILE A 276 9.36 3.80 -5.38
C ILE A 276 8.42 4.34 -6.46
N PRO A 277 7.41 3.57 -6.91
CA PRO A 277 6.28 4.12 -7.67
C PRO A 277 5.77 5.39 -6.98
N LEU A 278 5.60 6.45 -7.75
CA LEU A 278 5.01 7.68 -7.28
C LEU A 278 3.60 7.66 -7.83
N GLU A 279 2.68 7.13 -7.04
CA GLU A 279 1.28 7.15 -7.42
C GLU A 279 0.85 8.63 -7.63
N ASP A 280 0.31 8.90 -8.82
CA ASP A 280 -0.69 9.92 -9.15
C ASP A 280 -0.32 11.37 -9.58
N ASP A 281 -0.71 11.68 -10.83
CA ASP A 281 -1.18 13.00 -11.26
C ASP A 281 -2.45 13.44 -10.47
N ASP A 282 -3.27 12.50 -10.01
CA ASP A 282 -4.48 12.75 -9.21
C ASP A 282 -4.20 13.38 -7.84
N TYR A 283 -3.07 13.04 -7.20
CA TYR A 283 -2.65 13.66 -5.94
C TYR A 283 -2.24 15.12 -6.15
N ILE A 284 -1.47 15.39 -7.21
CA ILE A 284 -1.10 16.77 -7.58
C ILE A 284 -2.34 17.58 -7.95
N TYR A 285 -3.23 17.02 -8.77
CA TYR A 285 -4.50 17.68 -9.14
C TYR A 285 -5.39 17.91 -7.91
N PHE A 286 -5.46 16.96 -6.99
CA PHE A 286 -6.17 17.15 -5.72
C PHE A 286 -5.57 18.31 -4.92
N LEU A 287 -4.24 18.39 -4.76
CA LEU A 287 -3.60 19.50 -4.05
C LEU A 287 -3.89 20.87 -4.71
N GLU A 288 -3.96 20.93 -6.04
CA GLU A 288 -4.31 22.14 -6.80
C GLU A 288 -5.76 22.60 -6.57
N THR A 289 -6.65 21.69 -6.17
CA THR A 289 -8.06 22.03 -5.86
C THR A 289 -8.29 22.53 -4.44
N LEU A 290 -7.29 22.45 -3.56
CA LEU A 290 -7.42 22.87 -2.16
C LEU A 290 -7.64 24.38 -2.06
N SER A 291 -8.53 24.79 -1.15
CA SER A 291 -8.63 26.20 -0.76
C SER A 291 -7.32 26.68 -0.08
N PRO A 292 -7.05 27.99 -0.01
CA PRO A 292 -5.83 28.51 0.62
C PRO A 292 -5.60 28.01 2.05
N ALA A 293 -6.65 27.96 2.88
CA ALA A 293 -6.55 27.47 4.27
C ALA A 293 -6.26 25.97 4.33
N GLN A 294 -6.85 25.18 3.43
CA GLN A 294 -6.55 23.76 3.32
C GLN A 294 -5.11 23.56 2.82
N SER A 295 -4.67 24.31 1.81
CA SER A 295 -3.29 24.25 1.33
C SER A 295 -2.28 24.58 2.43
N GLU A 296 -2.56 25.58 3.26
CA GLU A 296 -1.74 25.90 4.45
C GLU A 296 -1.72 24.73 5.45
N PHE A 297 -2.87 24.11 5.73
CA PHE A 297 -2.94 22.93 6.59
C PHE A 297 -2.07 21.78 6.04
N TRP A 298 -2.18 21.50 4.74
CA TRP A 298 -1.48 20.38 4.08
C TRP A 298 0.04 20.60 3.95
N ASN A 299 0.48 21.85 3.84
CA ASN A 299 1.91 22.19 3.74
C ASN A 299 2.59 22.37 5.11
N ASN A 300 1.84 22.39 6.20
CA ASN A 300 2.39 22.55 7.54
C ASN A 300 2.96 21.23 8.07
N VAL A 301 4.26 21.20 8.37
CA VAL A 301 4.97 20.03 8.89
C VAL A 301 4.38 19.47 10.19
N ALA A 302 3.75 20.32 11.02
CA ALA A 302 3.08 19.89 12.24
C ALA A 302 1.84 19.00 11.98
N ASN A 303 1.25 19.10 10.79
CA ASN A 303 0.09 18.31 10.37
C ASN A 303 0.46 17.08 9.52
N SER A 304 1.76 16.81 9.33
CA SER A 304 2.26 15.77 8.41
C SER A 304 1.65 14.39 8.66
N GLN A 305 1.36 14.02 9.91
CA GLN A 305 0.73 12.75 10.23
C GLN A 305 -0.75 12.69 9.79
N TYR A 306 -1.52 13.77 9.93
CA TYR A 306 -2.88 13.85 9.39
C TYR A 306 -2.87 13.79 7.86
N VAL A 307 -1.96 14.54 7.25
CA VAL A 307 -1.79 14.56 5.79
C VAL A 307 -1.44 13.16 5.27
N GLN A 308 -0.60 12.41 5.97
CA GLN A 308 -0.28 11.03 5.60
C GLN A 308 -1.52 10.13 5.64
N ILE A 309 -2.32 10.20 6.70
CA ILE A 309 -3.57 9.42 6.83
C ILE A 309 -4.56 9.79 5.72
N PHE A 310 -4.73 11.08 5.44
CA PHE A 310 -5.62 11.57 4.39
C PHE A 310 -5.15 11.15 3.00
N SER A 311 -3.84 11.20 2.76
CA SER A 311 -3.25 10.73 1.51
C SER A 311 -3.53 9.25 1.31
N ASN A 312 -3.25 8.41 2.31
CA ASN A 312 -3.53 6.98 2.25
C ASN A 312 -5.00 6.70 1.95
N TYR A 313 -5.92 7.40 2.63
CA TYR A 313 -7.35 7.26 2.39
C TYR A 313 -7.74 7.62 0.94
N LEU A 314 -7.15 8.67 0.36
CA LEU A 314 -7.39 9.04 -1.04
C LEU A 314 -6.90 7.96 -2.00
N TYR A 315 -5.70 7.41 -1.79
CA TYR A 315 -5.14 6.34 -2.61
C TYR A 315 -5.98 5.06 -2.52
N GLU A 316 -6.32 4.62 -1.30
CA GLU A 316 -7.16 3.44 -1.04
C GLU A 316 -8.55 3.55 -1.69
N ASN A 317 -9.05 4.78 -1.86
CA ASN A 317 -10.34 5.06 -2.47
C ASN A 317 -10.22 5.66 -3.88
N SER A 318 -9.06 5.49 -4.52
CA SER A 318 -8.76 5.86 -5.90
C SER A 318 -9.21 7.29 -6.26
N PHE A 319 -9.01 8.24 -5.35
CA PHE A 319 -9.36 9.66 -5.54
C PHE A 319 -10.80 9.89 -6.02
N SER A 320 -11.73 9.00 -5.63
CA SER A 320 -13.14 9.14 -5.94
C SER A 320 -13.70 10.46 -5.41
N THR A 321 -14.79 10.95 -6.03
CA THR A 321 -15.44 12.19 -5.57
C THR A 321 -15.81 12.13 -4.09
N ALA A 322 -16.34 11.00 -3.63
CA ALA A 322 -16.68 10.81 -2.21
C ALA A 322 -15.45 10.89 -1.30
N ALA A 323 -14.32 10.32 -1.72
CA ALA A 323 -13.08 10.39 -0.94
C ALA A 323 -12.52 11.82 -0.88
N LYS A 324 -12.52 12.53 -2.01
CA LYS A 324 -12.11 13.94 -2.07
C LYS A 324 -13.00 14.81 -1.18
N ASP A 325 -14.31 14.66 -1.27
CA ASP A 325 -15.28 15.39 -0.45
C ASP A 325 -15.08 15.14 1.05
N PHE A 326 -14.89 13.88 1.44
CA PHE A 326 -14.57 13.52 2.82
C PHE A 326 -13.29 14.21 3.30
N ILE A 327 -12.23 14.19 2.51
CA ILE A 327 -10.94 14.78 2.90
C ILE A 327 -10.97 16.31 2.93
N TYR A 328 -11.73 16.96 2.04
CA TYR A 328 -11.95 18.42 2.13
C TYR A 328 -12.65 18.78 3.45
N TRP A 329 -13.70 18.05 3.80
CA TRP A 329 -14.42 18.23 5.06
C TRP A 329 -13.52 17.93 6.27
N ALA A 330 -12.79 16.82 6.27
CA ALA A 330 -11.90 16.40 7.35
C ALA A 330 -10.79 17.45 7.61
N THR A 331 -10.22 17.99 6.54
CA THR A 331 -9.24 19.09 6.63
C THR A 331 -9.86 20.31 7.30
N ASN A 332 -11.07 20.72 6.88
CA ASN A 332 -11.76 21.86 7.47
C ASN A 332 -12.16 21.61 8.94
N PHE A 333 -12.53 20.38 9.27
CA PHE A 333 -12.82 19.99 10.65
C PHE A 333 -11.59 20.21 11.54
N LEU A 334 -10.42 19.72 11.13
CA LEU A 334 -9.18 19.85 11.90
C LEU A 334 -8.69 21.29 11.99
N ILE A 335 -8.86 22.09 10.93
CA ILE A 335 -8.59 23.54 10.98
C ILE A 335 -9.44 24.21 12.08
N ASN A 336 -10.71 23.83 12.19
CA ASN A 336 -11.63 24.39 13.19
C ASN A 336 -11.48 23.76 14.58
N ASN A 337 -10.82 22.61 14.69
CA ASN A 337 -10.65 21.84 15.93
C ASN A 337 -9.18 21.41 16.12
N PRO A 338 -8.22 22.36 16.24
CA PRO A 338 -6.79 22.06 16.24
C PRO A 338 -6.31 21.25 17.46
N GLY A 339 -7.14 21.13 18.50
CA GLY A 339 -6.86 20.29 19.67
C GLY A 339 -7.30 18.83 19.54
N THR A 340 -7.89 18.43 18.40
CA THR A 340 -8.23 17.02 18.12
C THR A 340 -6.93 16.25 17.92
N THR A 341 -6.81 15.06 18.52
CA THR A 341 -5.69 14.15 18.26
C THR A 341 -6.00 13.20 17.09
N ILE A 342 -4.96 12.55 16.55
CA ILE A 342 -5.12 11.60 15.44
C ILE A 342 -6.02 10.45 15.85
N GLU A 343 -5.81 9.92 17.05
CA GLU A 343 -6.59 8.81 17.60
C GLU A 343 -8.06 9.19 17.75
N GLN A 344 -8.34 10.41 18.21
CA GLN A 344 -9.70 10.93 18.30
C GLN A 344 -10.35 11.06 16.92
N PHE A 345 -9.64 11.66 15.96
CA PHE A 345 -10.17 11.84 14.61
C PHE A 345 -10.50 10.51 13.94
N GLN A 346 -9.56 9.56 13.97
CA GLN A 346 -9.77 8.23 13.40
C GLN A 346 -10.91 7.49 14.10
N ASN A 347 -10.99 7.58 15.43
CA ASN A 347 -12.08 6.98 16.19
C ASN A 347 -13.45 7.52 15.79
N TRP A 348 -13.55 8.84 15.58
CA TRP A 348 -14.82 9.48 15.27
C TRP A 348 -15.26 9.22 13.82
N PHE A 349 -14.32 9.21 12.88
CA PHE A 349 -14.62 9.37 11.45
C PHE A 349 -13.95 8.37 10.49
N MET A 350 -13.07 7.49 10.98
CA MET A 350 -12.33 6.52 10.16
C MET A 350 -12.29 5.15 10.83
N GLY A 351 -13.40 4.72 11.43
CA GLY A 351 -13.49 3.38 12.03
C GLY A 351 -13.40 2.29 10.96
N GLU A 352 -12.77 1.17 11.29
CA GLU A 352 -12.70 0.00 10.40
C GLU A 352 -13.96 -0.86 10.50
N SER A 353 -14.47 -1.38 9.38
CA SER A 353 -15.66 -2.23 9.42
C SER A 353 -15.41 -3.50 10.26
N GLU A 354 -16.27 -3.74 11.26
CA GLU A 354 -16.26 -4.98 12.05
C GLU A 354 -16.94 -6.17 11.32
N GLY A 355 -17.37 -5.97 10.08
CA GLY A 355 -18.10 -6.96 9.29
C GLY A 355 -19.60 -6.99 9.59
N ASN A 356 -20.26 -8.05 9.10
CA ASN A 356 -21.71 -8.22 9.17
C ASN A 356 -22.16 -8.85 10.50
N ASP A 357 -23.27 -8.34 11.05
CA ASP A 357 -23.91 -8.77 12.29
C ASP A 357 -25.20 -9.60 12.06
N GLY A 358 -25.57 -9.86 10.82
CA GLY A 358 -26.74 -10.65 10.44
C GLY A 358 -28.09 -9.94 10.66
N GLY A 359 -28.11 -8.72 11.21
CA GLY A 359 -29.33 -7.95 11.48
C GLY A 359 -30.00 -7.44 10.21
N ALA A 360 -31.28 -7.05 10.27
CA ALA A 360 -31.97 -6.41 9.14
C ALA A 360 -31.85 -4.88 9.23
N LEU A 361 -32.28 -4.13 8.21
CA LEU A 361 -32.45 -2.67 8.39
C LEU A 361 -33.47 -2.42 9.52
N PHE A 362 -33.20 -1.43 10.37
CA PHE A 362 -34.04 -1.16 11.52
C PHE A 362 -35.46 -0.78 11.09
N ASN A 363 -36.43 -1.55 11.57
CA ASN A 363 -37.84 -1.22 11.52
C ASN A 363 -38.46 -1.50 12.90
N PHE A 364 -38.94 -0.45 13.57
CA PHE A 364 -39.51 -0.59 14.90
C PHE A 364 -40.77 -1.48 14.92
N ASP A 365 -41.52 -1.49 13.82
CA ASP A 365 -42.75 -2.29 13.70
C ASP A 365 -42.48 -3.79 13.78
N ASP A 366 -41.27 -4.25 13.45
CA ASP A 366 -40.86 -5.66 13.56
C ASP A 366 -40.82 -6.16 15.00
N TYR A 367 -40.88 -5.26 15.98
CA TYR A 367 -40.83 -5.56 17.43
C TYR A 367 -42.04 -5.03 18.20
N SER A 368 -43.00 -4.39 17.53
CA SER A 368 -44.12 -3.69 18.15
C SER A 368 -44.89 -4.53 19.19
N SER A 369 -45.08 -5.84 18.94
CA SER A 369 -45.84 -6.74 19.82
C SER A 369 -45.02 -7.37 20.96
N ILE A 370 -43.70 -7.16 20.97
CA ILE A 370 -42.78 -7.78 21.93
C ILE A 370 -42.74 -6.98 23.24
N SER A 371 -42.99 -7.67 24.35
CA SER A 371 -42.89 -7.11 25.71
C SER A 371 -41.60 -7.59 26.38
N VAL A 372 -40.94 -6.71 27.13
CA VAL A 372 -39.70 -7.02 27.87
C VAL A 372 -39.82 -6.56 29.32
N LEU A 373 -38.98 -7.09 30.20
CA LEU A 373 -38.79 -6.53 31.53
C LEU A 373 -38.28 -5.09 31.41
N THR A 374 -38.95 -4.17 32.08
CA THR A 374 -38.58 -2.75 32.08
C THR A 374 -37.74 -2.40 33.30
N TYR A 375 -36.75 -1.52 33.11
CA TYR A 375 -35.90 -0.97 34.15
C TYR A 375 -36.23 0.51 34.40
N ALA A 376 -36.24 0.91 35.66
CA ALA A 376 -36.49 2.29 36.05
C ALA A 376 -35.32 3.22 35.68
N ASN A 377 -34.09 2.72 35.77
CA ASN A 377 -32.86 3.47 35.53
C ASN A 377 -31.98 2.71 34.53
N LEU A 378 -31.08 3.43 33.85
CA LEU A 378 -29.97 2.84 33.12
C LEU A 378 -28.93 2.24 34.08
N PRO A 379 -28.03 1.35 33.60
CA PRO A 379 -26.89 0.91 34.38
C PRO A 379 -25.99 2.08 34.83
N GLY A 380 -25.29 1.93 35.95
CA GLY A 380 -24.28 2.91 36.38
C GLY A 380 -23.11 2.94 35.40
N ARG A 381 -22.53 4.14 35.16
CA ARG A 381 -21.45 4.32 34.17
C ARG A 381 -20.26 3.41 34.43
N ASN A 382 -19.82 3.34 35.69
CA ASN A 382 -18.61 2.62 36.05
C ASN A 382 -18.81 1.11 35.94
N GLU A 383 -19.96 0.60 36.37
CA GLU A 383 -20.33 -0.81 36.26
C GLU A 383 -20.42 -1.22 34.79
N PHE A 384 -21.10 -0.42 33.97
CA PHE A 384 -21.23 -0.67 32.54
C PHE A 384 -19.87 -0.63 31.83
N TYR A 385 -19.08 0.42 32.05
CA TYR A 385 -17.74 0.55 31.46
C TYR A 385 -16.84 -0.61 31.88
N THR A 386 -16.85 -0.99 33.16
CA THR A 386 -16.04 -2.11 33.66
C THR A 386 -16.42 -3.42 32.98
N ALA A 387 -17.72 -3.68 32.83
CA ALA A 387 -18.28 -4.86 32.19
C ALA A 387 -18.13 -4.91 30.67
N PHE A 388 -17.95 -3.75 30.01
CA PHE A 388 -17.76 -3.68 28.56
C PHE A 388 -16.43 -4.35 28.13
N PRO A 389 -16.45 -5.32 27.19
CA PRO A 389 -15.25 -5.98 26.70
C PRO A 389 -14.30 -5.00 26.00
N LYS A 390 -13.08 -4.87 26.53
CA LYS A 390 -12.06 -3.91 26.07
C LYS A 390 -10.64 -4.45 26.27
N VAL A 391 -9.71 -3.95 25.46
CA VAL A 391 -8.26 -4.16 25.59
C VAL A 391 -7.62 -2.78 25.80
N GLY A 392 -7.12 -2.52 27.01
CA GLY A 392 -6.71 -1.17 27.39
C GLY A 392 -7.91 -0.21 27.37
N THR A 393 -7.81 0.85 26.58
CA THR A 393 -8.89 1.85 26.37
C THR A 393 -9.70 1.62 25.10
N GLY A 394 -9.34 0.62 24.28
CA GLY A 394 -10.06 0.28 23.04
C GLY A 394 -10.99 -0.91 23.22
N GLY A 395 -12.04 -0.99 22.41
CA GLY A 395 -12.98 -2.11 22.40
C GLY A 395 -12.28 -3.41 22.00
N MET A 396 -12.68 -4.51 22.62
CA MET A 396 -12.06 -5.81 22.36
C MET A 396 -12.40 -6.29 20.94
N PRO A 397 -11.45 -6.79 20.13
CA PRO A 397 -11.72 -7.27 18.77
C PRO A 397 -12.81 -8.35 18.71
N SER A 398 -13.61 -8.39 17.64
CA SER A 398 -14.80 -9.25 17.55
C SER A 398 -14.52 -10.72 17.83
N SER A 399 -13.46 -11.30 17.26
CA SER A 399 -13.08 -12.68 17.48
C SER A 399 -12.80 -13.01 18.95
N GLN A 400 -12.15 -12.09 19.67
CA GLN A 400 -11.89 -12.22 21.11
C GLN A 400 -13.19 -12.07 21.93
N VAL A 401 -14.13 -11.23 21.51
CA VAL A 401 -15.44 -11.10 22.18
C VAL A 401 -16.27 -12.37 22.01
N TYR A 402 -16.33 -12.94 20.80
CA TYR A 402 -17.00 -14.22 20.59
C TYR A 402 -16.36 -15.30 21.44
N GLN A 403 -15.03 -15.39 21.46
CA GLN A 403 -14.31 -16.34 22.31
C GLN A 403 -14.59 -16.12 23.81
N LEU A 404 -14.66 -14.87 24.27
CA LEU A 404 -14.96 -14.51 25.67
C LEU A 404 -16.34 -14.98 26.09
N VAL A 405 -17.36 -14.80 25.24
CA VAL A 405 -18.75 -15.20 25.51
C VAL A 405 -18.94 -16.71 25.37
N GLY A 406 -18.21 -17.33 24.45
CA GLY A 406 -18.32 -18.76 24.20
C GLY A 406 -19.68 -19.16 23.62
N GLY A 407 -20.11 -20.39 23.91
CA GLY A 407 -21.44 -20.89 23.55
C GLY A 407 -21.69 -20.94 22.05
N HIS A 408 -22.96 -20.81 21.67
CA HIS A 408 -23.36 -20.83 20.25
C HIS A 408 -22.76 -19.66 19.44
N PRO A 409 -22.68 -18.41 19.96
CA PRO A 409 -22.05 -17.31 19.22
C PRO A 409 -20.61 -17.61 18.79
N TRP A 410 -19.80 -18.20 19.69
CA TRP A 410 -18.42 -18.58 19.37
C TRP A 410 -18.33 -19.71 18.34
N GLN A 411 -19.21 -20.71 18.46
CA GLN A 411 -19.25 -21.83 17.51
C GLN A 411 -19.60 -21.34 16.10
N ALA A 412 -20.59 -20.45 15.98
CA ALA A 412 -20.99 -19.87 14.69
C ALA A 412 -19.89 -18.99 14.09
N HIS A 413 -19.21 -18.18 14.90
CA HIS A 413 -18.06 -17.38 14.47
C HIS A 413 -16.91 -18.27 13.95
N GLN A 414 -16.50 -19.29 14.71
CA GLN A 414 -15.45 -20.23 14.30
C GLN A 414 -15.80 -21.01 13.02
N ALA A 415 -17.08 -21.30 12.80
CA ALA A 415 -17.54 -21.93 11.57
C ALA A 415 -17.47 -21.00 10.35
N GLY A 416 -17.03 -19.75 10.51
CA GLY A 416 -16.93 -18.76 9.43
C GLY A 416 -18.30 -18.23 8.99
N ASN A 417 -19.32 -18.27 9.86
CA ASN A 417 -20.64 -17.76 9.50
C ASN A 417 -20.57 -16.24 9.32
N SER A 418 -20.92 -15.76 8.12
CA SER A 418 -20.87 -14.33 7.76
C SER A 418 -21.75 -13.43 8.62
N ASN A 419 -22.75 -13.98 9.33
CA ASN A 419 -23.62 -13.21 10.23
C ASN A 419 -23.02 -13.02 11.64
N TYR A 420 -21.89 -13.67 11.94
CA TYR A 420 -21.25 -13.65 13.25
C TYR A 420 -19.85 -13.05 13.13
N GLN A 421 -19.67 -12.01 12.33
CA GLN A 421 -18.36 -11.35 12.19
C GLN A 421 -18.23 -10.16 13.14
N ASN A 422 -19.35 -9.47 13.37
CA ASN A 422 -19.40 -8.23 14.13
C ASN A 422 -19.92 -8.44 15.56
N ALA A 423 -19.11 -8.10 16.56
CA ALA A 423 -19.45 -8.30 17.97
C ALA A 423 -20.00 -7.05 18.67
N CYS A 424 -20.34 -5.97 17.95
CA CYS A 424 -20.75 -4.70 18.54
C CYS A 424 -21.91 -4.84 19.55
N ALA A 425 -23.00 -5.51 19.15
CA ALA A 425 -24.14 -5.76 20.02
C ALA A 425 -23.81 -6.72 21.17
N ILE A 426 -22.87 -7.65 20.97
CA ILE A 426 -22.42 -8.60 21.99
C ILE A 426 -21.62 -7.87 23.07
N ARG A 427 -20.77 -6.88 22.73
CA ARG A 427 -20.05 -6.07 23.73
C ARG A 427 -21.01 -5.32 24.64
N VAL A 428 -22.03 -4.67 24.07
CA VAL A 428 -23.08 -4.01 24.86
C VAL A 428 -23.87 -5.03 25.67
N SER A 429 -24.16 -6.20 25.12
CA SER A 429 -24.83 -7.30 25.83
C SER A 429 -24.03 -7.76 27.06
N CYS A 430 -22.71 -7.92 26.94
CA CYS A 430 -21.82 -8.18 28.08
C CYS A 430 -21.97 -7.07 29.12
N ALA A 431 -21.86 -5.81 28.71
CA ALA A 431 -21.95 -4.68 29.63
C ALA A 431 -23.28 -4.64 30.40
N LEU A 432 -24.42 -4.88 29.73
CA LEU A 432 -25.74 -4.98 30.35
C LEU A 432 -25.84 -6.17 31.32
N ASN A 433 -25.45 -7.36 30.86
CA ASN A 433 -25.50 -8.59 31.64
C ASN A 433 -24.72 -8.51 32.95
N TYR A 434 -23.55 -7.87 32.92
CA TYR A 434 -22.64 -7.76 34.05
C TYR A 434 -22.75 -6.44 34.82
N SER A 435 -23.76 -5.61 34.51
CA SER A 435 -24.11 -4.39 35.27
C SER A 435 -25.48 -4.49 35.96
N ASN A 436 -26.00 -5.70 36.17
CA ASN A 436 -27.33 -6.00 36.75
C ASN A 436 -28.53 -5.67 35.85
N HIS A 437 -28.34 -5.61 34.54
CA HIS A 437 -29.41 -5.48 33.55
C HIS A 437 -29.41 -6.69 32.59
N PRO A 438 -29.64 -7.92 33.09
CA PRO A 438 -29.53 -9.13 32.28
C PRO A 438 -30.50 -9.14 31.10
N LEU A 439 -29.99 -9.55 29.93
CA LEU A 439 -30.80 -9.67 28.73
C LEU A 439 -31.72 -10.89 28.79
N PRO A 440 -33.00 -10.74 28.45
CA PRO A 440 -33.91 -11.88 28.31
C PRO A 440 -33.63 -12.63 27.00
N VAL A 441 -34.32 -13.76 26.80
CA VAL A 441 -34.50 -14.29 25.45
C VAL A 441 -35.36 -13.29 24.67
N TYR A 442 -34.87 -12.83 23.53
CA TYR A 442 -35.52 -11.81 22.72
C TYR A 442 -35.78 -12.33 21.30
N SER A 443 -36.90 -11.93 20.72
CA SER A 443 -37.32 -12.32 19.37
C SER A 443 -38.07 -11.18 18.69
N ASN A 444 -38.17 -11.22 17.36
CA ASN A 444 -39.02 -10.30 16.61
C ASN A 444 -40.46 -10.85 16.47
N ASN A 445 -41.36 -10.05 15.89
CA ASN A 445 -42.77 -10.41 15.65
C ASN A 445 -42.93 -11.65 14.76
N ALA A 446 -41.92 -12.01 13.96
CA ALA A 446 -41.91 -13.22 13.13
C ALA A 446 -41.46 -14.47 13.92
N GLY A 447 -41.18 -14.35 15.22
CA GLY A 447 -40.70 -15.44 16.08
C GLY A 447 -39.23 -15.79 15.86
N GLN A 448 -38.47 -15.00 15.10
CA GLN A 448 -37.05 -15.22 14.93
C GLN A 448 -36.33 -14.78 16.20
N GLN A 449 -35.56 -15.69 16.80
CA GLN A 449 -34.77 -15.40 17.99
C GLN A 449 -33.61 -14.46 17.62
N LYS A 450 -33.43 -13.41 18.44
CA LYS A 450 -32.45 -12.33 18.25
C LYS A 450 -31.36 -12.29 19.32
N THR A 451 -31.43 -13.23 20.26
CA THR A 451 -30.43 -13.44 21.30
C THR A 451 -29.96 -14.88 21.32
N GLU A 452 -28.72 -15.13 21.68
CA GLU A 452 -28.20 -16.49 21.88
C GLU A 452 -27.50 -16.65 23.22
N LYS A 453 -27.37 -17.91 23.66
CA LYS A 453 -26.71 -18.24 24.91
C LYS A 453 -25.20 -18.36 24.75
N GLY A 454 -24.47 -17.66 25.61
CA GLY A 454 -23.05 -17.90 25.86
C GLY A 454 -22.83 -19.09 26.80
N ASP A 455 -21.56 -19.42 27.07
CA ASP A 455 -21.18 -20.51 28.00
C ASP A 455 -21.55 -20.19 29.45
N ASP A 456 -21.69 -18.91 29.77
CA ASP A 456 -22.09 -18.40 31.08
C ASP A 456 -23.61 -18.46 31.34
N ASN A 457 -24.36 -19.09 30.42
CA ASN A 457 -25.81 -19.22 30.40
C ASN A 457 -26.61 -17.90 30.29
N LYS A 458 -25.96 -16.77 29.96
CA LYS A 458 -26.65 -15.50 29.69
C LYS A 458 -26.99 -15.34 28.21
N ASN A 459 -27.93 -14.45 27.92
CA ASN A 459 -28.34 -14.15 26.56
C ASN A 459 -27.56 -12.95 26.02
N TYR A 460 -27.21 -13.00 24.74
CA TYR A 460 -26.46 -11.96 24.04
C TYR A 460 -27.20 -11.57 22.77
N MET A 461 -27.44 -10.28 22.59
CA MET A 461 -28.06 -9.76 21.38
C MET A 461 -27.09 -9.90 20.21
N LEU A 462 -27.61 -10.35 19.06
CA LEU A 462 -26.78 -10.68 17.90
C LEU A 462 -26.46 -9.47 17.00
N ASP A 463 -27.37 -8.50 16.94
CA ASP A 463 -27.28 -7.40 15.98
C ASP A 463 -27.69 -6.05 16.58
N ALA A 464 -27.19 -4.96 16.00
CA ALA A 464 -27.38 -3.61 16.52
C ALA A 464 -28.86 -3.16 16.49
N THR A 465 -29.63 -3.57 15.49
CA THR A 465 -31.04 -3.18 15.34
C THR A 465 -31.96 -3.85 16.37
N SER A 466 -31.70 -5.13 16.65
CA SER A 466 -32.38 -5.87 17.71
C SER A 466 -32.04 -5.27 19.07
N LEU A 467 -30.76 -4.90 19.30
CA LEU A 467 -30.32 -4.24 20.52
C LEU A 467 -31.02 -2.87 20.69
N LEU A 468 -31.09 -2.06 19.64
CA LEU A 468 -31.80 -0.78 19.66
C LEU A 468 -33.27 -0.97 20.06
N SER A 469 -33.96 -1.93 19.44
CA SER A 469 -35.36 -2.22 19.75
C SER A 469 -35.56 -2.63 21.21
N TYR A 470 -34.63 -3.44 21.75
CA TYR A 470 -34.64 -3.84 23.15
C TYR A 470 -34.43 -2.62 24.07
N MET A 471 -33.42 -1.80 23.81
CA MET A 471 -33.10 -0.62 24.62
C MET A 471 -34.29 0.35 24.71
N LEU A 472 -34.96 0.64 23.58
CA LEU A 472 -36.14 1.51 23.55
C LEU A 472 -37.30 0.96 24.39
N LYS A 473 -37.44 -0.37 24.49
CA LYS A 473 -38.51 -1.02 25.27
C LYS A 473 -38.14 -1.24 26.74
N ALA A 474 -36.89 -1.55 27.02
CA ALA A 474 -36.40 -1.87 28.36
C ALA A 474 -36.27 -0.63 29.24
N TYR A 475 -36.04 0.55 28.64
CA TYR A 475 -35.82 1.80 29.37
C TYR A 475 -36.83 2.90 28.98
N PRO A 476 -38.15 2.67 29.13
CA PRO A 476 -39.18 3.59 28.62
C PRO A 476 -39.16 4.97 29.29
N ASN A 477 -38.62 5.07 30.51
CA ASN A 477 -38.49 6.31 31.26
C ASN A 477 -37.13 7.02 31.08
N ASN A 478 -36.21 6.42 30.32
CA ASN A 478 -34.90 6.98 30.00
C ASN A 478 -34.75 6.99 28.47
N PRO A 479 -35.50 7.84 27.75
CA PRO A 479 -35.41 7.90 26.31
C PRO A 479 -34.00 8.34 25.87
N PRO A 480 -33.47 7.82 24.75
CA PRO A 480 -32.19 8.27 24.22
C PRO A 480 -32.29 9.71 23.72
N LEU A 481 -31.15 10.41 23.71
CA LEU A 481 -30.96 11.49 22.75
C LEU A 481 -30.95 10.87 21.34
N HIS A 482 -31.99 11.18 20.56
CA HIS A 482 -32.15 10.70 19.18
C HIS A 482 -31.81 11.81 18.20
N LEU A 483 -30.77 11.59 17.40
CA LEU A 483 -30.26 12.53 16.40
C LEU A 483 -30.49 11.93 15.01
N VAL A 484 -31.05 12.71 14.09
CA VAL A 484 -31.45 12.24 12.76
C VAL A 484 -30.89 13.16 11.68
N ASN A 485 -30.31 12.55 10.63
CA ASN A 485 -29.82 13.20 9.42
C ASN A 485 -28.91 14.42 9.68
N GLN A 486 -28.03 14.30 10.67
CA GLN A 486 -27.03 15.33 10.98
C GLN A 486 -25.75 15.09 10.18
N THR A 487 -24.90 16.12 10.08
CA THR A 487 -23.51 15.93 9.63
C THR A 487 -22.67 15.22 10.70
N PRO A 488 -21.54 14.60 10.35
CA PRO A 488 -20.69 13.93 11.31
C PRO A 488 -20.27 14.84 12.49
N ASP A 489 -19.95 16.11 12.21
CA ASP A 489 -19.60 17.10 13.23
C ASP A 489 -20.76 17.44 14.16
N GLN A 490 -21.97 17.52 13.62
CA GLN A 490 -23.17 17.80 14.41
C GLN A 490 -23.48 16.63 15.35
N PHE A 491 -23.30 15.39 14.88
CA PHE A 491 -23.40 14.21 15.73
C PHE A 491 -22.38 14.26 16.87
N LEU A 492 -21.09 14.46 16.56
CA LEU A 492 -20.05 14.56 17.57
C LEU A 492 -20.34 15.67 18.58
N ASN A 493 -20.66 16.88 18.13
CA ASN A 493 -20.90 18.03 19.01
C ASN A 493 -22.07 17.82 19.99
N ALA A 494 -23.07 17.01 19.62
CA ALA A 494 -24.21 16.73 20.50
C ALA A 494 -23.87 15.82 21.68
N ILE A 495 -22.83 14.97 21.55
CA ILE A 495 -22.47 13.95 22.55
C ILE A 495 -21.03 14.09 23.08
N LYS A 496 -20.22 14.99 22.55
CA LYS A 496 -18.84 15.22 22.96
C LYS A 496 -18.73 15.48 24.47
N GLY A 497 -17.78 14.80 25.11
CA GLY A 497 -17.53 14.91 26.55
C GLY A 497 -18.50 14.10 27.44
N LYS A 498 -19.51 13.46 26.87
CA LYS A 498 -20.44 12.59 27.59
C LYS A 498 -19.91 11.15 27.65
N TRP A 499 -20.55 10.35 28.51
CA TRP A 499 -20.31 8.92 28.63
C TRP A 499 -21.64 8.20 28.46
N GLY A 500 -21.71 7.15 27.66
CA GLY A 500 -23.01 6.58 27.33
C GLY A 500 -23.01 5.33 26.48
N ILE A 501 -24.20 4.76 26.33
CA ILE A 501 -24.49 3.69 25.36
C ILE A 501 -24.80 4.37 24.04
N TYR A 502 -24.01 4.04 23.02
CA TYR A 502 -24.10 4.61 21.68
C TYR A 502 -24.63 3.54 20.72
N ILE A 503 -25.67 3.87 19.97
CA ILE A 503 -26.15 3.02 18.87
C ILE A 503 -26.43 3.90 17.66
N MET A 504 -25.93 3.52 16.48
CA MET A 504 -26.22 4.21 15.22
C MET A 504 -26.85 3.28 14.20
N ILE A 505 -27.69 3.87 13.33
CA ILE A 505 -28.27 3.22 12.16
C ILE A 505 -27.64 3.86 10.91
N PRO A 506 -27.15 3.07 9.94
CA PRO A 506 -26.41 3.59 8.82
C PRO A 506 -27.34 4.17 7.74
N LYS A 507 -26.80 5.09 6.92
CA LYS A 507 -27.46 5.61 5.71
C LYS A 507 -27.76 4.49 4.71
N SER A 508 -26.83 3.55 4.59
CA SER A 508 -26.89 2.39 3.71
C SER A 508 -26.29 1.20 4.43
N ARG A 509 -27.08 0.13 4.60
CA ARG A 509 -26.59 -1.12 5.18
C ARG A 509 -25.53 -1.77 4.29
N THR A 510 -25.67 -1.67 2.97
CA THR A 510 -24.72 -2.26 2.03
C THR A 510 -23.36 -1.59 2.12
N ASP A 511 -23.34 -0.25 2.20
CA ASP A 511 -22.08 0.49 2.24
C ASP A 511 -21.40 0.36 3.61
N PHE A 512 -22.18 0.29 4.69
CA PHE A 512 -21.65 0.11 6.04
C PHE A 512 -21.24 -1.34 6.36
N GLY A 513 -21.92 -2.33 5.76
CA GLY A 513 -21.66 -3.75 5.94
C GLY A 513 -22.37 -4.42 7.13
N ALA A 514 -23.11 -3.67 7.95
CA ALA A 514 -23.84 -4.18 9.12
C ALA A 514 -25.22 -3.51 9.28
N SER A 515 -26.07 -4.08 10.14
CA SER A 515 -27.40 -3.52 10.44
C SER A 515 -27.35 -2.17 11.16
N GLY A 516 -26.27 -1.95 11.91
CA GLY A 516 -25.93 -0.74 12.65
C GLY A 516 -24.65 -0.95 13.44
N HIS A 517 -24.32 0.02 14.30
CA HIS A 517 -23.21 -0.11 15.24
C HIS A 517 -23.68 0.19 16.65
N ALA A 518 -23.13 -0.53 17.62
CA ALA A 518 -23.40 -0.34 19.04
C ALA A 518 -22.10 -0.36 19.83
N ASP A 519 -21.90 0.62 20.69
CA ASP A 519 -20.65 0.81 21.42
C ASP A 519 -20.89 1.48 22.77
N PHE A 520 -19.82 1.53 23.56
CA PHE A 520 -19.69 2.48 24.64
C PHE A 520 -19.00 3.74 24.13
N PHE A 521 -19.60 4.90 24.38
CA PHE A 521 -19.00 6.19 24.12
C PHE A 521 -18.44 6.75 25.43
N SER A 522 -17.18 7.14 25.40
CA SER A 522 -16.44 7.78 26.49
C SER A 522 -16.19 9.25 26.15
N SER A 523 -15.59 10.00 27.08
CA SER A 523 -15.21 11.41 26.81
C SER A 523 -14.30 11.60 25.60
N SER A 524 -13.57 10.57 25.18
CA SER A 524 -12.68 10.61 24.01
C SER A 524 -13.32 10.05 22.73
N GLY A 525 -14.52 9.47 22.79
CA GLY A 525 -15.16 8.79 21.66
C GLY A 525 -15.58 7.36 21.98
N CYS A 526 -15.95 6.62 20.94
CA CYS A 526 -16.38 5.24 21.02
C CYS A 526 -15.18 4.31 21.31
N LEU A 527 -15.40 3.13 21.86
CA LEU A 527 -14.28 2.22 22.17
C LEU A 527 -13.78 1.48 20.92
N SER A 528 -14.66 1.15 19.98
CA SER A 528 -14.36 0.45 18.72
C SER A 528 -14.48 1.33 17.47
N GLY A 529 -14.94 2.58 17.61
CA GLY A 529 -15.15 3.54 16.52
C GLY A 529 -16.59 4.06 16.48
N CYS A 530 -16.79 5.34 16.11
CA CYS A 530 -18.12 5.95 16.12
C CYS A 530 -18.84 5.94 14.78
N TYR A 531 -18.10 5.93 13.67
CA TYR A 531 -18.64 5.81 12.32
C TYR A 531 -19.67 6.90 11.97
N PHE A 532 -19.44 8.14 12.43
CA PHE A 532 -20.39 9.25 12.24
C PHE A 532 -20.65 9.57 10.75
N GLU A 533 -19.67 9.31 9.89
CA GLU A 533 -19.72 9.45 8.43
C GLU A 533 -20.78 8.53 7.80
N TYR A 534 -21.00 7.34 8.35
CA TYR A 534 -21.98 6.37 7.88
C TYR A 534 -23.35 6.52 8.55
N ALA A 535 -23.42 7.21 9.70
CA ALA A 535 -24.63 7.32 10.49
C ALA A 535 -25.74 8.13 9.79
N LYS A 536 -26.93 7.54 9.69
CA LYS A 536 -28.19 8.24 9.37
C LYS A 536 -28.83 8.77 10.65
N GLU A 537 -28.82 7.95 11.69
CA GLU A 537 -29.44 8.23 12.97
C GLU A 537 -28.55 7.72 14.11
N ILE A 538 -28.56 8.43 15.24
CA ILE A 538 -27.84 8.06 16.46
C ILE A 538 -28.80 8.10 17.63
N TYR A 539 -28.72 7.07 18.47
CA TYR A 539 -29.43 6.92 19.73
C TYR A 539 -28.39 6.84 20.84
N PHE A 540 -28.44 7.80 21.75
CA PHE A 540 -27.46 7.93 22.83
C PHE A 540 -28.14 7.95 24.20
N TRP A 541 -27.78 7.00 25.06
CA TRP A 541 -28.17 6.99 26.47
C TRP A 541 -26.99 7.42 27.33
N GLU A 542 -27.08 8.61 27.92
CA GLU A 542 -26.07 9.11 28.84
C GLU A 542 -26.07 8.30 30.15
N LEU A 543 -24.89 7.86 30.58
CA LEU A 543 -24.69 7.12 31.83
C LEU A 543 -23.95 8.00 32.84
N PHE A 544 -24.41 7.99 34.09
CA PHE A 544 -23.89 8.81 35.18
C PHE A 544 -23.02 8.02 36.17
#